data_AF-A0A369RY03-F1
#
_entry.id   AF-A0A369RY03-F1
#
_cell.length_a   1.000
_cell.length_b   1.000
_cell.length_c   1.000
_cell.angle_alpha   90.00
_cell.angle_beta   90.00
_cell.angle_gamma   90.00
#
_symmetry.space_group_name_H-M   'P 1'
#
loop_
_entity.id
_entity.type
_entity.pdbx_description
1 polymer ?
#
loop_
_entity_poly.entity_id
_entity_poly.type
_entity_poly.pdbx_seq_one_letter_code
_entity_poly.pdbx_strand_id
1 'polypeptide(L)'
;MQMDYEETVLPRLKIYKNKTREGVVERVMDEYTVIAKSIFKKETNIQLFSNLKVTLSTGETGFIEGSFGQSGKVKLRFPDGLTQELLNSIELKKAKSKSKEGADTKIKSVLVQLKFKRYIYDKKKKMIQN
;
A
#
# COMPACT_ATOMS: atom_id res chain seq x y z
N MET A 1 44.06 6.86 12.29
CA MET A 1 43.16 6.16 11.35
C MET A 1 41.75 6.38 11.81
N GLN A 2 41.00 7.23 11.11
CA GLN A 2 39.59 7.43 11.37
C GLN A 2 38.86 6.21 10.80
N MET A 3 38.43 5.30 11.66
CA MET A 3 37.59 4.18 11.25
C MET A 3 36.25 4.78 10.83
N ASP A 4 35.89 4.69 9.56
CA ASP A 4 34.57 5.11 9.08
C ASP A 4 33.51 4.13 9.58
N TYR A 5 33.15 4.30 10.85
CA TYR A 5 32.17 3.47 11.57
C TYR A 5 30.82 3.45 10.85
N GLU A 6 30.46 4.56 10.19
CA GLU A 6 29.22 4.70 9.44
C GLU A 6 29.14 3.76 8.22
N GLU A 7 30.28 3.45 7.61
CA GLU A 7 30.31 2.58 6.43
C GLU A 7 30.63 1.13 6.75
N THR A 8 31.39 0.88 7.81
CA THR A 8 31.95 -0.45 8.11
C THR A 8 31.19 -1.21 9.19
N VAL A 9 30.64 -0.53 10.19
CA VAL A 9 30.01 -1.14 11.38
C VAL A 9 28.50 -0.95 11.39
N LEU A 10 28.01 0.26 11.09
CA LEU A 10 26.58 0.57 11.14
C LEU A 10 25.71 -0.28 10.20
N PRO A 11 26.14 -0.63 8.96
CA PRO A 11 25.37 -1.53 8.11
C PRO A 11 25.29 -2.98 8.62
N ARG A 12 26.21 -3.39 9.52
CA ARG A 12 26.19 -4.72 10.16
C ARG A 12 25.15 -4.77 11.28
N LEU A 13 24.84 -3.63 11.90
CA LEU A 13 23.71 -3.51 12.83
C LEU A 13 22.40 -3.50 12.03
N LYS A 14 21.64 -4.59 12.14
CA LYS A 14 20.30 -4.77 11.54
C LYS A 14 19.23 -3.93 12.26
N ILE A 15 19.48 -2.64 12.48
CA ILE A 15 18.52 -1.73 13.10
C ILE A 15 17.48 -1.33 12.05
N TYR A 16 16.23 -1.71 12.30
CA TYR A 16 15.09 -1.38 11.47
C TYR A 16 14.05 -0.55 12.22
N LYS A 17 13.27 0.23 11.48
CA LYS A 17 12.02 0.83 11.97
C LYS A 17 10.84 0.15 11.31
N ASN A 18 9.88 -0.27 12.12
CA ASN A 18 8.57 -0.70 11.62
C ASN A 18 7.83 0.53 11.10
N LYS A 19 7.31 0.44 9.88
CA LYS A 19 6.55 1.49 9.23
C LYS A 19 5.24 0.91 8.73
N THR A 20 4.17 1.67 8.92
CA THR A 20 2.86 1.37 8.37
C THR A 20 2.45 2.51 7.47
N ARG A 21 1.91 2.19 6.31
CA ARG A 21 1.22 3.12 5.42
C ARG A 21 -0.19 2.62 5.22
N GLU A 22 -1.13 3.56 5.21
CA GLU A 22 -2.53 3.27 5.04
C GLU A 22 -3.04 4.01 3.81
N GLY A 23 -4.04 3.45 3.16
CA GLY A 23 -4.78 4.12 2.11
C GLY A 23 -6.14 3.49 1.90
N VAL A 24 -6.76 3.84 0.80
CA VAL A 24 -8.17 3.50 0.54
C VAL A 24 -8.29 2.92 -0.85
N VAL A 25 -9.09 1.86 -0.99
CA VAL A 25 -9.46 1.33 -2.30
C VAL A 25 -10.32 2.37 -3.04
N GLU A 26 -9.89 2.73 -4.24
CA GLU A 26 -10.61 3.67 -5.10
C GLU A 26 -11.54 2.93 -6.06
N ARG A 27 -11.02 1.92 -6.76
CA ARG A 27 -11.78 1.11 -7.71
C ARG A 27 -11.17 -0.27 -7.86
N VAL A 28 -12.01 -1.24 -8.21
CA VAL A 28 -11.55 -2.54 -8.69
C VAL A 28 -11.44 -2.49 -10.21
N MET A 29 -10.34 -3.04 -10.74
CA MET A 29 -10.12 -3.22 -12.18
C MET A 29 -10.60 -4.61 -12.60
N ASP A 30 -10.14 -5.64 -11.88
CA ASP A 30 -10.47 -7.04 -12.11
C ASP A 30 -10.69 -7.75 -10.76
N GLU A 31 -11.20 -8.98 -10.77
CA GLU A 31 -11.39 -9.81 -9.57
C GLU A 31 -10.09 -10.09 -8.78
N TYR A 32 -8.93 -9.85 -9.40
CA TYR A 32 -7.61 -10.00 -8.80
C TYR A 32 -6.84 -8.67 -8.72
N THR A 33 -7.38 -7.57 -9.25
CA THR A 33 -6.65 -6.30 -9.42
C THR A 33 -7.43 -5.12 -8.85
N VAL A 34 -6.84 -4.42 -7.87
CA VAL A 34 -7.43 -3.24 -7.22
C VAL A 34 -6.54 -2.02 -7.39
N ILE A 35 -7.18 -0.87 -7.61
CA ILE A 35 -6.50 0.43 -7.56
C ILE A 35 -6.78 1.09 -6.21
N ALA A 36 -5.70 1.38 -5.49
CA ALA A 36 -5.76 2.09 -4.22
C ALA A 36 -5.13 3.48 -4.33
N LYS A 37 -5.67 4.43 -3.55
CA LYS A 37 -5.18 5.80 -3.43
C LYS A 37 -4.74 6.10 -2.00
N SER A 38 -4.00 7.20 -1.85
CA SER A 38 -3.56 7.74 -0.56
C SER A 38 -2.58 6.88 0.24
N ILE A 39 -2.06 5.77 -0.31
CA ILE A 39 -0.97 4.97 0.32
C ILE A 39 0.39 5.68 0.16
N PHE A 40 0.58 6.35 -0.98
CA PHE A 40 1.82 7.02 -1.35
C PHE A 40 1.54 8.45 -1.81
N LYS A 41 2.47 9.37 -1.52
CA LYS A 41 2.47 10.72 -2.10
C LYS A 41 2.91 10.62 -3.56
N LYS A 42 2.49 11.56 -4.41
CA LYS A 42 2.80 11.62 -5.85
C LYS A 42 4.30 11.46 -6.16
N GLU A 43 5.17 12.03 -5.34
CA GLU A 43 6.62 12.01 -5.53
C GLU A 43 7.30 10.75 -5.00
N THR A 44 6.54 9.80 -4.41
CA THR A 44 7.15 8.61 -3.82
C THR A 44 7.51 7.62 -4.92
N ASN A 45 8.75 7.12 -4.92
CA ASN A 45 9.14 6.02 -5.80
C ASN A 45 8.46 4.71 -5.36
N ILE A 46 7.33 4.40 -6.02
CA ILE A 46 6.51 3.20 -5.75
C ILE A 46 7.24 1.91 -6.14
N GLN A 47 8.21 1.98 -7.05
CA GLN A 47 8.99 0.82 -7.49
C GLN A 47 9.84 0.22 -6.37
N LEU A 48 10.17 1.00 -5.33
CA LEU A 48 10.80 0.50 -4.09
C LEU A 48 9.84 -0.32 -3.21
N PHE A 49 8.55 -0.26 -3.49
CA PHE A 49 7.48 -0.91 -2.76
C PHE A 49 6.74 -1.95 -3.61
N SER A 50 7.20 -2.23 -4.84
CA SER A 50 6.65 -3.32 -5.64
C SER A 50 6.94 -4.66 -4.96
N ASN A 51 6.04 -5.62 -5.14
CA ASN A 51 6.05 -6.94 -4.53
C ASN A 51 5.97 -6.96 -2.99
N LEU A 52 5.69 -5.81 -2.35
CA LEU A 52 5.39 -5.80 -0.92
C LEU A 52 3.93 -6.20 -0.69
N LYS A 53 3.72 -7.04 0.33
CA LYS A 53 2.43 -7.50 0.79
C LYS A 53 1.59 -6.37 1.35
N VAL A 54 0.32 -6.35 1.00
CA VAL A 54 -0.70 -5.45 1.54
C VAL A 54 -1.83 -6.26 2.13
N THR A 55 -2.49 -5.71 3.13
CA THR A 55 -3.66 -6.33 3.75
C THR A 55 -4.83 -5.36 3.63
N LEU A 56 -5.97 -5.85 3.17
CA LEU A 56 -7.22 -5.11 3.18
C LEU A 56 -7.88 -5.20 4.55
N SER A 57 -8.69 -4.20 4.91
CA SER A 57 -9.51 -4.22 6.14
C SER A 57 -10.50 -5.38 6.19
N THR A 58 -10.81 -5.96 5.04
CA THR A 58 -11.67 -7.12 4.83
C THR A 58 -10.96 -8.45 5.06
N GLY A 59 -9.63 -8.44 5.19
CA GLY A 59 -8.83 -9.63 5.49
C GLY A 59 -8.08 -10.20 4.30
N GLU A 60 -8.35 -9.76 3.06
CA GLU A 60 -7.61 -10.26 1.90
C GLU A 60 -6.16 -9.74 1.91
N THR A 61 -5.24 -10.58 1.46
CA THR A 61 -3.84 -10.24 1.31
C THR A 61 -3.45 -10.21 -0.15
N GLY A 62 -2.73 -9.17 -0.55
CA GLY A 62 -2.24 -9.00 -1.91
C GLY A 62 -0.83 -8.44 -1.90
N PHE A 63 -0.36 -8.00 -3.04
CA PHE A 63 0.93 -7.34 -3.20
C PHE A 63 0.82 -6.13 -4.12
N ILE A 64 1.70 -5.16 -3.95
CA ILE A 64 1.78 -4.00 -4.83
C ILE A 64 2.45 -4.43 -6.13
N GLU A 65 1.72 -4.38 -7.24
CA GLU A 65 2.29 -4.65 -8.57
C GLU A 65 3.11 -3.44 -9.04
N GLY A 66 2.60 -2.22 -8.81
CA GLY A 66 3.30 -0.99 -9.20
C GLY A 66 2.49 0.28 -9.01
N SER A 67 2.97 1.37 -9.61
CA SER A 67 2.26 2.65 -9.66
C SER A 67 1.14 2.62 -10.69
N PHE A 68 0.10 3.41 -10.43
CA PHE A 68 -1.01 3.60 -11.36
C PHE A 68 -1.16 5.10 -11.68
N GLY A 69 -0.61 5.52 -12.82
CA GLY A 69 -0.66 6.91 -13.29
C GLY A 69 0.16 7.89 -12.43
N GLN A 70 -0.17 9.18 -12.50
CA GLN A 70 0.61 10.27 -11.88
C GLN A 70 0.08 10.76 -10.53
N SER A 71 -0.93 10.09 -9.94
CA SER A 71 -1.62 10.58 -8.74
C SER A 71 -1.23 9.88 -7.45
N GLY A 72 -0.09 9.18 -7.41
CA GLY A 72 0.31 8.37 -6.25
C GLY A 72 -0.64 7.19 -5.98
N LYS A 73 -1.45 6.81 -6.97
CA LYS A 73 -2.26 5.60 -6.92
C LYS A 73 -1.37 4.39 -7.19
N VAL A 74 -1.75 3.25 -6.65
CA VAL A 74 -1.02 1.99 -6.81
C VAL A 74 -1.95 0.90 -7.28
N LYS A 75 -1.40 0.01 -8.09
CA LYS A 75 -2.05 -1.23 -8.51
C LYS A 75 -1.67 -2.31 -7.51
N LEU A 76 -2.68 -2.95 -6.93
CA LEU A 76 -2.58 -4.05 -6.00
C LEU A 76 -3.10 -5.31 -6.70
N ARG A 77 -2.37 -6.41 -6.54
CA ARG A 77 -2.75 -7.72 -7.07
C ARG A 77 -2.98 -8.70 -5.93
N PHE A 78 -4.08 -9.43 -6.00
CA PHE A 78 -4.52 -10.38 -4.99
C PHE A 78 -4.54 -11.77 -5.62
N PRO A 79 -3.60 -12.66 -5.28
CA PRO A 79 -3.55 -14.01 -5.87
C PRO A 79 -4.74 -14.88 -5.42
N ASP A 80 -5.24 -14.66 -4.20
CA ASP A 80 -6.36 -15.41 -3.63
C ASP A 80 -7.73 -14.91 -4.13
N GLY A 81 -7.75 -13.88 -4.99
CA GLY A 81 -8.97 -13.22 -5.45
C GLY A 81 -9.56 -12.25 -4.44
N LEU A 82 -10.51 -11.44 -4.91
CA LEU A 82 -11.28 -10.52 -4.09
C LEU A 82 -12.65 -11.11 -3.80
N THR A 83 -13.12 -10.91 -2.57
CA THR A 83 -14.45 -11.38 -2.17
C THR A 83 -15.53 -10.64 -2.96
N GLN A 84 -16.59 -11.33 -3.41
CA GLN A 84 -17.69 -10.71 -4.16
C GLN A 84 -18.38 -9.58 -3.36
N GLU A 85 -18.42 -9.70 -2.04
CA GLU A 85 -18.92 -8.65 -1.14
C GLU A 85 -18.11 -7.35 -1.26
N LEU A 86 -16.80 -7.45 -1.43
CA LEU A 86 -15.91 -6.33 -1.65
C LEU A 86 -16.20 -5.65 -3.00
N LEU A 87 -16.32 -6.46 -4.06
CA LEU A 87 -16.64 -6.00 -5.42
C LEU A 87 -17.95 -5.21 -5.41
N ASN A 88 -19.01 -5.80 -4.86
CA ASN A 88 -20.31 -5.18 -4.70
C ASN A 88 -20.23 -3.87 -3.90
N SER A 89 -19.49 -3.87 -2.78
CA SER A 89 -19.34 -2.67 -1.95
C SER A 89 -18.64 -1.50 -2.67
N ILE A 90 -17.75 -1.79 -3.62
CA ILE A 90 -17.01 -0.80 -4.40
C ILE A 90 -17.81 -0.35 -5.63
N GLU A 91 -18.53 -1.26 -6.28
CA GLU A 91 -19.39 -0.94 -7.42
C GLU A 91 -20.58 -0.06 -7.05
N LEU A 92 -21.20 -0.31 -5.89
CA LEU A 92 -22.27 0.53 -5.33
C LEU A 92 -21.80 2.00 -5.11
N LYS A 93 -20.50 2.25 -4.95
CA LYS A 93 -19.95 3.62 -4.86
C LYS A 93 -19.84 4.33 -6.21
N LYS A 94 -19.68 3.60 -7.33
CA LYS A 94 -19.62 4.20 -8.67
C LYS A 94 -20.95 4.87 -9.03
N ALA A 95 -22.08 4.31 -8.58
CA ALA A 95 -23.42 4.84 -8.88
C ALA A 95 -23.78 6.12 -8.10
N LYS A 96 -23.17 6.39 -6.94
CA LYS A 96 -23.52 7.55 -6.08
C LYS A 96 -22.63 8.79 -6.27
N SER A 97 -21.74 8.81 -7.26
CA SER A 97 -20.77 9.91 -7.47
C SER A 97 -21.36 11.14 -8.21
N LYS A 98 -22.66 11.40 -8.10
CA LYS A 98 -23.33 12.58 -8.70
C LYS A 98 -24.14 13.44 -7.72
N SER A 99 -23.95 13.28 -6.41
CA SER A 99 -24.57 14.20 -5.44
C SER A 99 -23.70 14.45 -4.22
N LYS A 100 -23.62 15.75 -3.90
CA LYS A 100 -23.03 16.35 -2.70
C LYS A 100 -23.71 15.86 -1.42
N GLU A 101 -22.94 16.01 -0.34
CA GLU A 101 -23.37 16.30 1.04
C GLU A 101 -24.05 15.19 1.87
N GLY A 102 -23.42 14.94 3.03
CA GLY A 102 -24.07 14.71 4.32
C GLY A 102 -25.01 13.52 4.46
N ALA A 103 -24.49 12.37 4.90
CA ALA A 103 -25.22 11.44 5.76
C ALA A 103 -24.28 10.37 6.33
N ASP A 104 -24.28 10.22 7.65
CA ASP A 104 -23.71 9.11 8.43
C ASP A 104 -24.34 7.77 8.05
N THR A 105 -23.97 7.26 6.88
CA THR A 105 -24.07 5.84 6.58
C THR A 105 -22.64 5.35 6.50
N LYS A 106 -22.25 4.40 7.36
CA LYS A 106 -20.94 3.73 7.38
C LYS A 106 -20.65 3.06 6.03
N ILE A 107 -20.31 3.86 5.02
CA ILE A 107 -19.76 3.38 3.77
C ILE A 107 -18.39 2.86 4.14
N LYS A 108 -18.26 1.54 4.33
CA LYS A 108 -16.97 0.88 4.58
C LYS A 108 -16.05 1.14 3.39
N SER A 109 -15.30 2.24 3.42
CA SER A 109 -14.10 2.42 2.61
C SER A 109 -13.14 1.33 3.01
N VAL A 110 -12.90 0.40 2.09
CA VAL A 110 -11.93 -0.66 2.28
C VAL A 110 -10.57 0.00 2.46
N LEU A 111 -9.99 -0.18 3.65
CA LEU A 111 -8.68 0.35 3.97
C LEU A 111 -7.63 -0.64 3.48
N VAL A 112 -6.54 -0.11 2.96
CA VAL A 112 -5.36 -0.88 2.59
C VAL A 112 -4.28 -0.55 3.58
N GLN A 113 -3.72 -1.56 4.24
CA GLN A 113 -2.58 -1.42 5.13
C GLN A 113 -1.35 -2.08 4.53
N LEU A 114 -0.27 -1.30 4.42
CA LEU A 114 1.06 -1.74 4.03
C LEU A 114 1.97 -1.64 5.25
N LYS A 115 2.39 -2.78 5.79
CA LYS A 115 3.34 -2.86 6.92
C LYS A 115 4.70 -3.29 6.40
N PHE A 116 5.75 -2.51 6.59
CA PHE A 116 7.09 -2.84 6.13
C PHE A 116 8.13 -2.39 7.16
N LYS A 117 9.29 -3.04 7.19
CA LYS A 117 10.45 -2.59 7.96
C LYS A 117 11.42 -1.92 7.01
N ARG A 118 12.05 -0.84 7.50
CA ARG A 118 13.11 -0.14 6.78
C ARG A 118 14.35 -0.10 7.65
N TYR A 119 15.46 -0.64 7.14
CA TYR A 119 16.75 -0.50 7.79
C TYR A 119 17.20 0.96 7.79
N ILE A 120 17.75 1.41 8.92
CA ILE A 120 18.19 2.80 9.09
C ILE A 120 19.49 3.03 8.31
N TYR A 121 20.41 2.07 8.39
CA TYR A 121 21.78 2.19 7.86
C TYR A 121 21.99 1.46 6.52
N ASP A 122 20.92 0.97 5.89
CA ASP A 122 21.03 0.36 4.56
C ASP A 122 21.10 1.45 3.48
N LYS A 123 22.25 1.55 2.81
CA LYS A 123 22.48 2.43 1.66
C LYS A 123 21.45 2.21 0.54
N LYS A 124 20.94 0.97 0.39
CA LYS A 124 19.97 0.59 -0.65
C LYS A 124 18.52 0.95 -0.28
N LYS A 125 18.27 1.48 0.93
CA LYS A 125 16.94 1.86 1.45
C LYS A 125 15.88 0.78 1.21
N LYS A 126 16.27 -0.49 1.31
CA LYS A 126 15.36 -1.61 1.03
C LYS A 126 14.21 -1.63 2.02
N MET A 127 13.02 -1.90 1.51
CA MET A 127 11.84 -2.21 2.31
C MET A 127 11.74 -3.72 2.42
N ILE A 128 11.55 -4.22 3.64
CA ILE A 128 11.44 -5.65 3.90
C ILE A 128 10.13 -5.95 4.65
N GLN A 129 9.63 -7.15 4.47
CA GLN A 129 8.53 -7.73 5.24
C GLN A 129 8.96 -9.10 5.75
N ASN A 130 8.49 -9.46 6.95
CA ASN A 130 8.64 -10.81 7.49
C ASN A 130 7.51 -11.69 6.97
#